data_AF-A0AB34IPS0-F1
#
_entry.id   AF-A0AB34IPS0-F1
#
_cell.length_a   1.000
_cell.length_b   1.000
_cell.length_c   1.000
_cell.angle_alpha   90.00
_cell.angle_beta   90.00
_cell.angle_gamma   90.00
#
_symmetry.space_group_name_H-M   'P 1'
#
loop_
_entity.id
_entity.type
_entity.pdbx_description
1 polymer ?
#
loop_
_entity_poly.entity_id
_entity_poly.type
_entity_poly.pdbx_seq_one_letter_code
_entity_poly.pdbx_strand_id
1 'polypeptide(L)'
;MGRHEHLAMLLDKRTLGCHHVSAEQRSVAVGIFCREYVKYAKTAELWRLEQAKAEKELEERAERIVTAGGVNARPAAASSDMMASGNTFTTTTWSDDEDDAEEVHAPATSIRRDDELLDEAKRALKAWKKLSVDWREIFPHLKDTRKEGEALDLTEDLMQLDMGKFYKHVERMDAGRQVYGNIPAMAASSSGQLGALSAESYCERILSCANNVVVSGNTLLFDDEVEMLVVLRMNREFMQFMRENYRKEAREYLADANKARE
;
A
#
# COMPACT_ATOMS: atom_id res chain seq x y z
N MET A 1 -3.92 8.59 -18.80
CA MET A 1 -3.70 8.21 -17.40
C MET A 1 -5.00 7.66 -16.88
N GLY A 2 -4.96 6.48 -16.25
CA GLY A 2 -6.09 5.99 -15.50
C GLY A 2 -6.34 6.80 -14.22
N ARG A 3 -7.43 6.45 -13.55
CA ARG A 3 -7.86 7.10 -12.30
C ARG A 3 -6.82 6.94 -11.18
N HIS A 4 -6.16 5.78 -11.11
CA HIS A 4 -5.18 5.46 -10.07
C HIS A 4 -3.91 6.28 -10.23
N GLU A 5 -3.44 6.48 -11.46
CA GLU A 5 -2.25 7.28 -11.76
C GLU A 5 -2.48 8.76 -11.44
N HIS A 6 -3.70 9.27 -11.71
CA HIS A 6 -4.08 10.61 -11.31
C HIS A 6 -4.08 10.80 -9.79
N LEU A 7 -4.54 9.79 -9.04
CA LEU A 7 -4.55 9.83 -7.58
C LEU A 7 -3.12 9.72 -7.02
N ALA A 8 -2.34 8.75 -7.52
CA ALA A 8 -0.93 8.54 -7.15
C ALA A 8 -0.09 9.79 -7.33
N MET A 9 -0.28 10.50 -8.45
CA MET A 9 0.41 11.77 -8.73
C MET A 9 0.21 12.82 -7.63
N LEU A 10 -0.96 12.84 -6.98
CA LEU A 10 -1.29 13.82 -5.93
C LEU A 10 -0.96 13.33 -4.52
N LEU A 11 -1.04 12.03 -4.28
CA LEU A 11 -0.76 11.42 -2.98
C LEU A 11 0.72 11.18 -2.75
N ASP A 12 1.47 10.80 -3.78
CA ASP A 12 2.90 10.58 -3.65
C ASP A 12 3.66 11.91 -3.68
N LYS A 13 4.42 12.14 -2.61
CA LYS A 13 5.19 13.36 -2.45
C LYS A 13 6.33 13.49 -3.47
N ARG A 14 6.84 12.37 -3.97
CA ARG A 14 7.88 12.29 -5.01
C ARG A 14 7.37 12.81 -6.35
N THR A 15 6.08 12.63 -6.65
CA THR A 15 5.50 12.96 -7.97
C THR A 15 4.82 14.32 -8.04
N LEU A 16 4.53 14.95 -6.89
CA LEU A 16 3.79 16.22 -6.82
C LEU A 16 4.41 17.37 -7.64
N GLY A 17 5.73 17.35 -7.84
CA GLY A 17 6.49 18.33 -8.63
C GLY A 17 6.63 18.01 -10.13
N CYS A 18 6.10 16.91 -10.64
CA CYS A 18 6.38 16.47 -12.00
C CYS A 18 5.87 17.48 -13.05
N HIS A 19 6.75 18.11 -13.82
CA HIS A 19 6.38 19.15 -14.80
C HIS A 19 5.72 18.62 -16.08
N HIS A 20 5.80 17.32 -16.34
CA HIS A 20 5.26 16.69 -17.56
C HIS A 20 3.73 16.60 -17.60
N VAL A 21 3.07 16.94 -16.49
CA VAL A 21 1.60 16.84 -16.36
C VAL A 21 0.96 18.19 -16.69
N SER A 22 0.04 18.17 -17.66
CA SER A 22 -0.68 19.37 -18.09
C SER A 22 -1.56 19.94 -16.97
N ALA A 23 -1.86 21.24 -17.03
CA ALA A 23 -2.75 21.89 -16.07
C ALA A 23 -4.14 21.25 -16.04
N GLU A 24 -4.64 20.82 -17.19
CA GLU A 24 -5.91 20.11 -17.34
C GLU A 24 -5.88 18.76 -16.60
N GLN A 25 -4.84 17.94 -16.82
CA GLN A 25 -4.66 16.67 -16.13
C GLN A 25 -4.58 16.84 -14.61
N ARG A 26 -3.95 17.92 -14.12
CA ARG A 26 -3.92 18.24 -12.69
C ARG A 26 -5.30 18.63 -12.16
N SER A 27 -6.08 19.38 -12.92
CA SER A 27 -7.45 19.75 -12.54
C SER A 27 -8.33 18.51 -12.40
N VAL A 28 -8.27 17.61 -13.39
CA VAL A 28 -8.96 16.31 -13.37
C VAL A 28 -8.52 15.48 -12.16
N ALA A 29 -7.21 15.39 -11.91
CA ALA A 29 -6.68 14.66 -10.76
C ALA A 29 -7.16 15.22 -9.43
N VAL A 30 -7.24 16.55 -9.27
CA VAL A 30 -7.76 17.19 -8.05
C VAL A 30 -9.23 16.81 -7.84
N GLY A 31 -10.04 16.80 -8.91
CA GLY A 31 -11.44 16.37 -8.85
C GLY A 31 -11.59 14.90 -8.44
N ILE A 32 -10.73 14.01 -8.96
CA ILE A 32 -10.69 12.59 -8.56
C ILE A 32 -10.30 12.47 -7.09
N PHE A 33 -9.21 13.14 -6.68
CA PHE A 33 -8.73 13.15 -5.30
C PHE A 33 -9.81 13.59 -4.31
N CYS A 34 -10.52 14.69 -4.57
CA CYS A 34 -11.55 15.17 -3.64
C CYS A 34 -12.68 14.15 -3.44
N ARG A 35 -13.11 13.47 -4.52
CA ARG A 35 -14.13 12.42 -4.43
C ARG A 35 -13.66 11.21 -3.63
N GLU A 36 -12.42 10.76 -3.89
CA GLU A 36 -11.84 9.64 -3.15
C GLU A 36 -11.60 9.98 -1.68
N TYR A 37 -11.17 11.21 -1.41
CA TYR A 37 -10.98 11.69 -0.04
C TYR A 37 -12.27 11.67 0.77
N VAL A 38 -13.38 12.15 0.21
CA VAL A 38 -14.69 12.14 0.89
C VAL A 38 -15.10 10.71 1.22
N LYS A 39 -15.00 9.79 0.24
CA LYS A 39 -15.32 8.36 0.45
C LYS A 39 -14.44 7.75 1.56
N TYR A 40 -13.14 7.99 1.48
CA TYR A 40 -12.19 7.49 2.46
C TYR A 40 -12.47 8.05 3.85
N ALA A 41 -12.69 9.36 3.98
CA ALA A 41 -12.94 10.02 5.25
C ALA A 41 -14.21 9.48 5.93
N LYS A 42 -15.31 9.30 5.18
CA LYS A 42 -16.54 8.68 5.70
C LYS A 42 -16.30 7.25 6.18
N THR A 43 -15.62 6.44 5.37
CA THR A 43 -15.29 5.04 5.71
C THR A 43 -14.42 4.99 6.97
N ALA A 44 -13.43 5.88 7.06
CA ALA A 44 -12.56 5.97 8.22
C ALA A 44 -13.28 6.47 9.49
N GLU A 45 -14.27 7.36 9.36
CA GLU A 45 -15.14 7.76 10.47
C GLU A 45 -16.02 6.61 10.95
N LEU A 46 -16.67 5.90 10.03
CA LEU A 46 -17.46 4.71 10.34
C LEU A 46 -16.63 3.64 11.07
N TRP A 47 -15.46 3.30 10.53
CA TRP A 47 -14.57 2.32 11.14
C TRP A 47 -14.12 2.73 12.56
N ARG A 48 -13.87 4.03 12.81
CA ARG A 48 -13.54 4.52 14.16
C ARG A 48 -14.70 4.41 15.13
N LEU A 49 -15.93 4.66 14.67
CA LEU A 49 -17.13 4.49 15.48
C LEU A 49 -17.36 3.03 15.84
N GLU A 50 -17.14 2.12 14.89
CA GLU A 50 -17.21 0.67 15.09
C GLU A 50 -16.15 0.19 16.10
N GLN A 51 -14.90 0.64 15.96
CA GLN A 51 -13.82 0.34 16.91
C GLN A 51 -14.15 0.82 18.33
N ALA A 52 -14.60 2.07 18.47
CA ALA A 52 -14.98 2.62 19.77
C ALA A 52 -16.16 1.88 20.41
N LYS A 53 -17.13 1.43 19.59
CA LYS A 53 -18.25 0.61 20.06
C LYS A 53 -17.76 -0.76 20.53
N ALA A 54 -16.89 -1.42 19.76
CA ALA A 54 -16.33 -2.73 20.11
C ALA A 54 -15.48 -2.68 21.39
N GLU A 55 -14.67 -1.63 21.56
CA GLU A 55 -13.88 -1.40 22.78
C GLU A 55 -14.80 -1.23 24.00
N LYS A 56 -15.87 -0.44 23.87
CA LYS A 56 -16.84 -0.23 24.95
C LYS A 56 -17.58 -1.52 25.32
N GLU A 57 -18.01 -2.31 24.33
CA GLU A 57 -18.67 -3.60 24.56
C GLU A 57 -17.73 -4.60 25.25
N LEU A 58 -16.44 -4.58 24.91
CA LEU A 58 -15.42 -5.39 25.56
C LEU A 58 -15.22 -4.97 27.03
N GLU A 59 -15.17 -3.67 27.30
CA GLU A 59 -15.06 -3.11 28.66
C GLU A 59 -16.28 -3.50 29.51
N GLU A 60 -17.51 -3.29 29.00
CA GLU A 60 -18.73 -3.70 29.69
C GLU A 60 -18.79 -5.23 29.94
N ARG A 61 -18.28 -6.03 29.00
CA ARG A 61 -18.18 -7.49 29.16
C ARG A 61 -17.18 -7.86 30.25
N ALA A 62 -16.03 -7.19 30.31
CA ALA A 62 -15.02 -7.41 31.34
C ALA A 62 -15.58 -7.06 32.74
N GLU A 63 -16.30 -5.95 32.87
CA GLU A 63 -16.95 -5.55 34.13
C GLU A 63 -18.01 -6.56 34.60
N ARG A 64 -18.80 -7.12 33.68
CA ARG A 64 -19.79 -8.17 34.01
C ARG A 64 -19.12 -9.43 34.54
N ILE A 65 -17.97 -9.84 33.99
CA ILE A 65 -17.22 -11.01 34.47
C ILE A 65 -16.69 -10.76 35.89
N VAL A 66 -16.13 -9.58 36.15
CA VAL A 66 -15.63 -9.21 37.50
C VAL A 66 -16.77 -9.19 38.52
N THR A 67 -17.94 -8.66 38.15
CA THR A 67 -19.10 -8.57 39.05
C THR A 67 -19.75 -9.94 39.29
N ALA A 68 -19.80 -10.81 38.29
CA ALA A 68 -20.36 -12.16 38.40
C ALA A 68 -19.41 -13.16 39.13
N GLY A 69 -18.11 -12.90 39.13
CA GLY A 69 -17.11 -13.71 39.85
C GLY A 69 -17.10 -13.54 41.38
N GLY A 70 -17.95 -12.68 41.92
CA GLY A 70 -18.05 -12.37 43.34
C GLY A 70 -18.83 -13.37 44.19
N VAL A 71 -18.74 -14.69 43.97
CA VAL A 71 -19.22 -15.70 44.94
C VAL A 71 -18.35 -16.98 44.91
N ASN A 72 -17.48 -17.11 45.92
CA ASN A 72 -16.90 -18.37 46.44
C ASN A 72 -16.12 -19.29 45.49
N ALA A 73 -14.85 -18.99 45.23
CA ALA A 73 -13.84 -20.02 44.99
C ALA A 73 -12.89 -20.10 46.20
N ARG A 74 -13.27 -20.98 47.15
CA ARG A 74 -12.42 -21.41 48.26
C ARG A 74 -11.19 -22.14 47.67
N PRO A 75 -9.96 -21.85 48.09
CA PRO A 75 -8.78 -22.52 47.53
C PRO A 75 -8.76 -23.97 48.04
N ALA A 76 -9.15 -24.91 47.19
CA ALA A 76 -8.90 -26.32 47.41
C ALA A 76 -7.48 -26.63 46.92
N ALA A 77 -6.63 -27.03 47.87
CA ALA A 77 -5.29 -27.48 47.61
C ALA A 77 -5.26 -28.76 46.76
N ALA A 78 -4.19 -28.87 45.96
CA ALA A 78 -3.63 -30.08 45.34
C ALA A 78 -4.43 -30.75 44.22
N SER A 79 -3.87 -30.78 43.00
CA SER A 79 -3.01 -31.92 42.62
C SER A 79 -2.15 -31.54 41.41
N SER A 80 -0.87 -31.85 41.53
CA SER A 80 0.09 -31.95 40.46
C SER A 80 -0.21 -33.26 39.73
N ASP A 81 -0.65 -33.23 38.47
CA ASP A 81 -0.23 -34.27 37.53
C ASP A 81 -0.56 -34.00 36.05
N MET A 82 0.38 -34.47 35.24
CA MET A 82 0.30 -34.85 33.82
C MET A 82 0.34 -33.80 32.70
N MET A 83 1.50 -33.86 32.03
CA MET A 83 1.73 -33.47 30.65
C MET A 83 0.80 -34.21 29.68
N ALA A 84 0.30 -33.52 28.67
CA ALA A 84 0.02 -34.11 27.36
C ALA A 84 0.00 -33.02 26.28
N SER A 85 1.02 -33.06 25.44
CA SER A 85 1.12 -32.31 24.19
C SER A 85 -0.06 -32.64 23.28
N GLY A 86 -0.78 -31.63 22.82
CA GLY A 86 -1.86 -31.75 21.84
C GLY A 86 -1.87 -30.53 20.93
N ASN A 87 -1.05 -30.59 19.89
CA ASN A 87 -0.97 -29.59 18.83
C ASN A 87 -2.26 -29.62 18.01
N THR A 88 -3.25 -28.80 18.34
CA THR A 88 -4.47 -28.65 17.55
C THR A 88 -4.20 -27.71 16.38
N PHE A 89 -3.85 -28.32 15.25
CA PHE A 89 -3.86 -27.72 13.93
C PHE A 89 -5.31 -27.35 13.56
N THR A 90 -5.69 -26.09 13.74
CA THR A 90 -6.96 -25.58 13.26
C THR A 90 -6.85 -25.34 11.75
N THR A 91 -7.40 -26.28 10.98
CA THR A 91 -7.77 -26.08 9.57
C THR A 91 -8.77 -24.93 9.46
N THR A 92 -8.33 -23.81 8.93
CA THR A 92 -9.20 -22.73 8.44
C THR A 92 -9.84 -23.20 7.14
N THR A 93 -11.02 -23.82 7.23
CA THR A 93 -11.97 -23.93 6.12
C THR A 93 -12.57 -22.55 5.88
N TRP A 94 -12.19 -21.91 4.78
CA TRP A 94 -12.83 -20.70 4.28
C TRP A 94 -14.16 -21.11 3.64
N SER A 95 -15.28 -20.80 4.30
CA SER A 95 -16.63 -20.96 3.73
C SER A 95 -16.89 -19.75 2.86
N ASP A 96 -16.99 -20.00 1.56
CA ASP A 96 -17.35 -19.07 0.49
C ASP A 96 -18.88 -18.94 0.45
N ASP A 97 -19.45 -18.32 1.48
CA ASP A 97 -20.86 -17.91 1.47
C ASP A 97 -20.91 -16.44 1.04
N GLU A 98 -21.34 -16.23 -0.20
CA GLU A 98 -21.80 -14.94 -0.73
C GLU A 98 -23.06 -14.51 0.04
N ASP A 99 -22.86 -14.02 1.26
CA ASP A 99 -23.91 -13.31 1.98
C ASP A 99 -24.11 -11.95 1.30
N ASP A 100 -25.26 -11.82 0.64
CA ASP A 100 -25.89 -10.56 0.27
C ASP A 100 -25.67 -9.56 1.41
N ALA A 101 -24.83 -8.56 1.15
CA ALA A 101 -24.53 -7.51 2.09
C ALA A 101 -25.81 -6.71 2.36
N GLU A 102 -26.59 -7.17 3.35
CA GLU A 102 -27.62 -6.35 3.96
C GLU A 102 -26.93 -5.06 4.41
N GLU A 103 -27.40 -3.96 3.84
CA GLU A 103 -26.95 -2.61 4.10
C GLU A 103 -27.25 -2.32 5.58
N VAL A 104 -26.30 -2.68 6.46
CA VAL A 104 -26.40 -2.46 7.90
C VAL A 104 -26.49 -0.95 8.09
N HIS A 105 -27.71 -0.46 8.27
CA HIS A 105 -27.98 0.92 8.64
C HIS A 105 -27.28 1.21 9.97
N ALA A 106 -26.06 1.73 9.87
CA ALA A 106 -25.28 2.19 10.99
C ALA A 106 -26.12 3.18 11.81
N PRO A 107 -26.05 3.13 13.15
CA PRO A 107 -26.75 4.10 14.00
C PRO A 107 -26.33 5.52 13.59
N ALA A 108 -27.30 6.45 13.60
CA ALA A 108 -27.19 7.83 13.16
C ALA A 108 -26.26 8.71 14.03
N THR A 109 -25.05 8.24 14.31
CA THR A 109 -23.91 9.09 14.64
C THR A 109 -23.65 9.96 13.42
N SER A 110 -23.70 11.28 13.59
CA SER A 110 -23.68 12.24 12.48
C SER A 110 -22.34 12.17 11.74
N ILE A 111 -22.29 11.36 10.68
CA ILE A 111 -21.22 11.41 9.70
C ILE A 111 -21.18 12.83 9.13
N ARG A 112 -19.97 13.37 8.98
CA ARG A 112 -19.82 14.74 8.46
C ARG A 112 -20.37 14.86 7.05
N ARG A 113 -20.89 16.04 6.74
CA ARG A 113 -21.46 16.34 5.42
C ARG A 113 -20.37 16.38 4.35
N ASP A 114 -20.72 15.99 3.14
CA ASP A 114 -19.81 15.93 2.00
C ASP A 114 -19.14 17.27 1.73
N ASP A 115 -19.87 18.39 1.86
CA ASP A 115 -19.32 19.74 1.67
C ASP A 115 -18.19 20.05 2.67
N GLU A 116 -18.36 19.66 3.94
CA GLU A 116 -17.35 19.86 4.98
C GLU A 116 -16.09 19.01 4.72
N LEU A 117 -16.28 17.78 4.22
CA LEU A 117 -15.20 16.89 3.85
C LEU A 117 -14.49 17.34 2.57
N LEU A 118 -15.21 17.94 1.62
CA LEU A 118 -14.64 18.52 0.40
C LEU A 118 -13.78 19.74 0.71
N ASP A 119 -14.24 20.61 1.60
CA ASP A 119 -13.47 21.78 2.03
C ASP A 119 -12.23 21.37 2.81
N GLU A 120 -12.35 20.34 3.66
CA GLU A 120 -11.19 19.70 4.30
C GLU A 120 -10.22 19.12 3.26
N ALA A 121 -10.72 18.37 2.26
CA ALA A 121 -9.89 17.76 1.23
C ALA A 121 -9.05 18.81 0.49
N LYS A 122 -9.67 19.93 0.08
CA LYS A 122 -8.98 21.03 -0.61
C LYS A 122 -7.93 21.69 0.28
N ARG A 123 -8.28 21.94 1.54
CA ARG A 123 -7.40 22.55 2.55
C ARG A 123 -6.19 21.65 2.84
N ALA A 124 -6.44 20.37 3.11
CA ALA A 124 -5.43 19.35 3.35
C ALA A 124 -4.51 19.19 2.14
N LEU A 125 -5.06 19.13 0.92
CA LEU A 125 -4.25 19.02 -0.31
C LEU A 125 -3.35 20.24 -0.52
N LYS A 126 -3.84 21.44 -0.19
CA LYS A 126 -3.04 22.67 -0.25
C LYS A 126 -1.88 22.64 0.75
N ALA A 127 -2.12 22.17 1.97
CA ALA A 127 -1.08 21.99 2.97
C ALA A 127 -0.07 20.89 2.55
N TRP A 128 -0.58 19.76 2.05
CA TRP A 128 0.20 18.63 1.55
C TRP A 128 1.16 19.02 0.41
N LYS A 129 0.69 19.83 -0.54
CA LYS A 129 1.53 20.37 -1.61
C LYS A 129 2.69 21.21 -1.08
N LYS A 130 2.47 21.98 -0.01
CA LYS A 130 3.46 22.86 0.61
C LYS A 130 4.42 22.17 1.58
N LEU A 131 4.12 20.95 2.02
CA LEU A 131 4.99 20.19 2.90
C LEU A 131 6.39 20.05 2.26
N SER A 132 7.43 20.52 2.95
CA SER A 132 8.81 20.22 2.59
C SER A 132 9.25 19.00 3.39
N VAL A 133 9.92 18.05 2.74
CA VAL A 133 10.33 16.79 3.36
C VAL A 133 11.84 16.71 3.35
N ASP A 134 12.44 16.57 4.52
CA ASP A 134 13.84 16.17 4.63
C ASP A 134 13.93 14.64 4.57
N TRP A 135 14.14 14.12 3.35
CA TRP A 135 14.26 12.68 3.13
C TRP A 135 15.41 12.05 3.92
N ARG A 136 16.49 12.80 4.20
CA ARG A 136 17.66 12.29 4.93
C ARG A 136 17.40 12.16 6.44
N GLU A 137 16.43 12.91 6.96
CA GLU A 137 15.97 12.77 8.35
C GLU A 137 15.15 11.48 8.52
N ILE A 138 14.23 11.24 7.58
CA ILE A 138 13.32 10.08 7.64
C ILE A 138 14.04 8.79 7.26
N PHE A 139 15.01 8.87 6.34
CA PHE A 139 15.77 7.74 5.81
C PHE A 139 17.28 7.99 5.95
N PRO A 140 17.88 7.69 7.12
CA PRO A 140 19.28 8.01 7.40
C PRO A 140 20.29 7.37 6.45
N HIS A 141 19.98 6.20 5.88
CA HIS A 141 20.86 5.51 4.92
C HIS A 141 21.12 6.32 3.63
N LEU A 142 20.25 7.28 3.30
CA LEU A 142 20.46 8.19 2.17
C LEU A 142 21.63 9.16 2.38
N LYS A 143 22.10 9.33 3.62
CA LYS A 143 23.29 10.14 3.92
C LYS A 143 24.57 9.49 3.41
N ASP A 144 24.59 8.16 3.29
CA ASP A 144 25.75 7.40 2.85
C ASP A 144 25.82 7.31 1.32
N THR A 145 24.67 7.42 0.63
CA THR A 145 24.57 7.27 -0.83
C THR A 145 25.19 8.44 -1.60
N ARG A 146 25.01 9.69 -1.11
CA ARG A 146 25.49 10.91 -1.78
C ARG A 146 26.09 11.91 -0.81
N LYS A 147 27.03 12.73 -1.29
CA LYS A 147 27.70 13.73 -0.47
C LYS A 147 26.71 14.77 0.08
N GLU A 148 27.05 15.39 1.20
CA GLU A 148 26.30 16.53 1.73
C GLU A 148 26.26 17.66 0.68
N GLY A 149 25.05 18.11 0.35
CA GLY A 149 24.82 19.17 -0.66
C GLY A 149 24.44 18.67 -2.06
N GLU A 150 24.62 17.37 -2.37
CA GLU A 150 24.11 16.81 -3.61
C GLU A 150 22.60 16.56 -3.54
N ALA A 151 21.88 16.95 -4.59
CA ALA A 151 20.46 16.66 -4.72
C ALA A 151 20.25 15.14 -4.84
N LEU A 152 19.25 14.63 -4.13
CA LEU A 152 18.84 13.23 -4.24
C LEU A 152 18.16 13.00 -5.59
N ASP A 153 18.52 11.90 -6.25
CA ASP A 153 17.90 11.49 -7.49
C ASP A 153 16.54 10.84 -7.20
N LEU A 154 15.50 11.30 -7.91
CA LEU A 154 14.14 10.81 -7.71
C LEU A 154 14.00 9.33 -8.06
N THR A 155 14.73 8.86 -9.07
CA THR A 155 14.63 7.52 -9.63
C THR A 155 15.53 6.52 -8.91
N GLU A 156 16.79 6.88 -8.68
CA GLU A 156 17.76 6.00 -8.03
C GLU A 156 17.59 5.98 -6.51
N ASP A 157 17.46 7.15 -5.88
CA ASP A 157 17.49 7.26 -4.42
C ASP A 157 16.08 7.17 -3.80
N LEU A 158 15.08 7.83 -4.40
CA LEU A 158 13.77 8.01 -3.76
C LEU A 158 12.72 6.97 -4.15
N MET A 159 12.84 6.29 -5.30
CA MET A 159 11.82 5.31 -5.71
C MET A 159 11.79 4.05 -4.85
N GLN A 160 12.95 3.61 -4.36
CA GLN A 160 13.07 2.39 -3.55
C GLN A 160 12.66 2.60 -2.09
N LEU A 161 12.39 3.84 -1.69
CA LEU A 161 12.03 4.14 -0.30
C LEU A 161 10.65 3.58 0.05
N ASP A 162 10.57 3.03 1.25
CA ASP A 162 9.31 2.65 1.89
C ASP A 162 8.53 3.90 2.28
N MET A 163 7.61 4.30 1.40
CA MET A 163 6.71 5.45 1.62
C MET A 163 5.80 5.27 2.82
N GLY A 164 5.57 4.05 3.30
CA GLY A 164 4.81 3.79 4.53
C GLY A 164 5.48 4.44 5.76
N LYS A 165 6.82 4.44 5.82
CA LYS A 165 7.56 5.14 6.89
C LYS A 165 7.36 6.65 6.82
N PHE A 166 7.36 7.21 5.61
CA PHE A 166 7.08 8.62 5.38
C PHE A 166 5.66 8.98 5.83
N TYR A 167 4.64 8.23 5.41
CA TYR A 167 3.25 8.51 5.82
C TYR A 167 3.07 8.43 7.34
N LYS A 168 3.61 7.40 7.99
CA LYS A 168 3.61 7.28 9.47
C LYS A 168 4.39 8.40 10.16
N HIS A 169 5.41 8.96 9.53
CA HIS A 169 6.11 10.13 10.06
C HIS A 169 5.19 11.36 10.01
N VAL A 170 4.51 11.61 8.89
CA VAL A 170 3.58 12.74 8.77
C VAL A 170 2.37 12.58 9.70
N GLU A 171 1.85 11.37 9.89
CA GLU A 171 0.76 11.12 10.85
C GLU A 171 1.18 11.44 12.29
N ARG A 172 2.45 11.19 12.66
CA ARG A 172 2.97 11.57 13.98
C ARG A 172 3.12 13.10 14.12
N MET A 173 3.52 13.78 13.05
CA MET A 173 3.60 15.25 13.05
C MET A 173 2.23 15.91 13.18
N ASP A 174 1.19 15.29 12.63
CA ASP A 174 -0.19 15.78 12.65
C ASP A 174 -1.15 14.73 13.24
N ALA A 175 -0.89 14.34 14.49
CA ALA A 175 -1.68 13.31 15.18
C ALA A 175 -3.18 13.67 15.27
N GLY A 176 -3.49 14.97 15.33
CA GLY A 176 -4.86 15.50 15.32
C GLY A 176 -5.52 15.57 13.94
N ARG A 177 -4.79 15.22 12.86
CA ARG A 177 -5.23 15.35 11.46
C ARG A 177 -5.73 16.75 11.11
N GLN A 178 -5.20 17.76 11.80
CA GLN A 178 -5.67 19.13 11.64
C GLN A 178 -5.13 19.72 10.36
N VAL A 179 -3.89 19.44 9.95
CA VAL A 179 -3.22 20.09 8.82
C VAL A 179 -3.38 19.29 7.54
N TYR A 180 -3.09 17.99 7.59
CA TYR A 180 -3.06 17.09 6.43
C TYR A 180 -4.30 16.19 6.35
N GLY A 181 -5.21 16.26 7.33
CA GLY A 181 -6.43 15.48 7.34
C GLY A 181 -6.14 13.97 7.29
N ASN A 182 -6.91 13.25 6.47
CA ASN A 182 -6.74 11.83 6.23
C ASN A 182 -5.79 11.52 5.05
N ILE A 183 -5.06 12.50 4.50
CA ILE A 183 -4.20 12.27 3.32
C ILE A 183 -3.13 11.21 3.58
N PRO A 184 -2.34 11.25 4.68
CA PRO A 184 -1.30 10.25 4.92
C PRO A 184 -1.87 8.82 5.02
N ALA A 185 -2.96 8.65 5.77
CA ALA A 185 -3.66 7.38 5.92
C ALA A 185 -4.20 6.87 4.58
N MET A 186 -4.84 7.76 3.81
CA MET A 186 -5.34 7.45 2.47
C MET A 186 -4.20 7.10 1.50
N ALA A 187 -3.08 7.81 1.55
CA ALA A 187 -1.92 7.51 0.71
C ALA A 187 -1.27 6.16 1.07
N ALA A 188 -1.34 5.74 2.33
CA ALA A 188 -0.81 4.47 2.80
C ALA A 188 -1.72 3.26 2.50
N SER A 189 -3.01 3.46 2.21
CA SER A 189 -3.97 2.36 2.05
C SER A 189 -4.87 2.46 0.82
N SER A 190 -4.69 3.47 -0.04
CA SER A 190 -5.52 3.64 -1.24
C SER A 190 -4.90 2.99 -2.47
N SER A 191 -5.74 2.83 -3.48
CA SER A 191 -5.34 2.42 -4.82
C SER A 191 -4.34 3.36 -5.52
N GLY A 192 -4.11 4.55 -4.97
CA GLY A 192 -3.10 5.51 -5.44
C GLY A 192 -1.72 5.32 -4.82
N GLN A 193 -1.52 4.32 -3.95
CA GLN A 193 -0.23 4.07 -3.34
C GLN A 193 0.78 3.54 -4.38
N LEU A 194 1.88 4.27 -4.57
CA LEU A 194 3.00 3.80 -5.39
C LEU A 194 3.87 2.84 -4.57
N GLY A 195 3.86 1.55 -4.93
CA GLY A 195 4.77 0.54 -4.38
C GLY A 195 4.10 -0.75 -3.90
N ALA A 196 2.99 -0.67 -3.15
CA ALA A 196 2.37 -1.87 -2.57
C ALA A 196 1.53 -2.66 -3.58
N LEU A 197 0.68 -1.98 -4.35
CA LEU A 197 -0.25 -2.62 -5.31
C LEU A 197 0.42 -3.01 -6.64
N SER A 198 1.56 -2.39 -6.94
CA SER A 198 2.37 -2.78 -8.09
C SER A 198 2.99 -4.16 -7.90
N ALA A 199 3.23 -4.60 -6.66
CA ALA A 199 3.79 -5.93 -6.39
C ALA A 199 2.78 -7.04 -6.70
N GLU A 200 1.51 -6.89 -6.29
CA GLU A 200 0.49 -7.92 -6.51
C GLU A 200 0.21 -8.14 -8.01
N SER A 201 -0.11 -7.07 -8.74
CA SER A 201 -0.30 -7.15 -10.20
C SER A 201 0.97 -7.54 -10.97
N TYR A 202 2.15 -7.28 -10.42
CA TYR A 202 3.41 -7.79 -10.98
C TYR A 202 3.57 -9.29 -10.73
N CYS A 203 3.29 -9.76 -9.52
CA CYS A 203 3.28 -11.17 -9.16
C CYS A 203 2.27 -11.96 -10.01
N GLU A 204 1.05 -11.44 -10.20
CA GLU A 204 0.05 -12.05 -11.08
C GLU A 204 0.54 -12.15 -12.53
N ARG A 205 1.21 -11.10 -13.05
CA ARG A 205 1.81 -11.13 -14.38
C ARG A 205 2.97 -12.12 -14.49
N ILE A 206 3.83 -12.19 -13.46
CA ILE A 206 4.89 -13.21 -13.37
C ILE A 206 4.26 -14.59 -13.42
N LEU A 207 3.29 -14.87 -12.56
CA LEU A 207 2.64 -16.18 -12.46
C LEU A 207 1.93 -16.56 -13.77
N SER A 208 1.24 -15.61 -14.40
CA SER A 208 0.61 -15.80 -15.71
C SER A 208 1.65 -16.08 -16.81
N CYS A 209 2.79 -15.39 -16.81
CA CYS A 209 3.88 -15.67 -17.74
C CYS A 209 4.56 -17.01 -17.44
N ALA A 210 4.75 -17.36 -16.17
CA ALA A 210 5.32 -18.62 -15.71
C ALA A 210 4.48 -19.81 -16.15
N ASN A 211 3.15 -19.73 -16.06
CA ASN A 211 2.23 -20.75 -16.56
C ASN A 211 2.38 -21.04 -18.07
N ASN A 212 2.87 -20.07 -18.84
CA ASN A 212 3.14 -20.26 -20.26
C ASN A 212 4.54 -20.87 -20.55
N VAL A 213 5.45 -20.79 -19.59
CA VAL A 213 6.84 -21.31 -19.70
C VAL A 213 6.91 -22.73 -19.13
N VAL A 214 6.33 -22.92 -17.94
CA VAL A 214 6.28 -24.19 -17.20
C VAL A 214 5.03 -24.96 -17.61
N VAL A 215 5.09 -25.61 -18.78
CA VAL A 215 4.06 -26.56 -19.22
C VAL A 215 4.38 -27.97 -18.71
N SER A 216 3.39 -28.84 -18.61
CA SER A 216 3.54 -30.22 -18.08
C SER A 216 4.59 -31.07 -18.80
N GLY A 217 5.04 -30.69 -20.00
CA GLY A 217 6.11 -31.33 -20.75
C GLY A 217 7.49 -30.65 -20.68
N ASN A 218 7.61 -29.46 -20.08
CA ASN A 218 8.86 -28.67 -20.00
C ASN A 218 9.36 -28.54 -18.56
N THR A 219 9.60 -29.66 -17.90
CA THR A 219 10.12 -29.69 -16.51
C THR A 219 11.65 -29.78 -16.42
N LEU A 220 12.36 -29.74 -17.56
CA LEU A 220 13.82 -29.91 -17.61
C LEU A 220 14.62 -28.64 -17.37
N LEU A 221 13.97 -27.48 -17.32
CA LEU A 221 14.65 -26.22 -17.06
C LEU A 221 14.94 -26.07 -15.57
N PHE A 222 16.11 -25.54 -15.24
CA PHE A 222 16.42 -25.14 -13.88
C PHE A 222 15.64 -23.87 -13.49
N ASP A 223 15.46 -23.65 -12.19
CA ASP A 223 14.68 -22.52 -11.67
C ASP A 223 15.16 -21.16 -12.22
N ASP A 224 16.48 -20.93 -12.27
CA ASP A 224 17.10 -19.72 -12.83
C ASP A 224 16.76 -19.52 -14.33
N GLU A 225 16.68 -20.61 -15.10
CA GLU A 225 16.35 -20.55 -16.53
C GLU A 225 14.87 -20.22 -16.74
N VAL A 226 13.99 -20.74 -15.89
CA VAL A 226 12.56 -20.42 -15.89
C VAL A 226 12.35 -18.95 -15.56
N GLU A 227 13.01 -18.44 -14.50
CA GLU A 227 12.92 -17.02 -14.13
C GLU A 227 13.36 -16.12 -15.29
N MET A 228 14.51 -16.41 -15.92
CA MET A 228 14.99 -15.64 -17.06
C MET A 228 14.00 -15.65 -18.24
N LEU A 229 13.42 -16.81 -18.58
CA LEU A 229 12.43 -16.90 -19.65
C LEU A 229 11.15 -16.15 -19.33
N VAL A 230 10.70 -16.16 -18.07
CA VAL A 230 9.55 -15.40 -17.61
C VAL A 230 9.80 -13.89 -17.74
N VAL A 231 10.96 -13.41 -17.29
CA VAL A 231 11.35 -12.00 -17.42
C VAL A 231 11.43 -11.58 -18.90
N LEU A 232 12.04 -12.41 -19.76
CA LEU A 232 12.09 -12.15 -21.21
C LEU A 232 10.68 -12.10 -21.82
N ARG A 233 9.77 -12.97 -21.37
CA ARG A 233 8.39 -12.99 -21.88
C ARG A 233 7.59 -11.78 -21.42
N MET A 234 7.72 -11.37 -20.16
CA MET A 234 7.10 -10.14 -19.65
C MET A 234 7.55 -8.90 -20.42
N ASN A 235 8.82 -8.86 -20.84
CA ASN A 235 9.40 -7.73 -21.56
C ASN A 235 9.36 -7.89 -23.08
N ARG A 236 8.62 -8.88 -23.63
CA ARG A 236 8.62 -9.19 -25.07
C ARG A 236 8.22 -8.00 -25.93
N GLU A 237 7.12 -7.32 -25.58
CA GLU A 237 6.62 -6.18 -26.35
C GLU A 237 7.60 -5.01 -26.32
N PHE A 238 8.19 -4.74 -25.15
CA PHE A 238 9.23 -3.71 -25.01
C PHE A 238 10.47 -4.04 -25.86
N MET A 239 10.96 -5.27 -25.82
CA MET A 239 12.08 -5.71 -26.67
C MET A 239 11.75 -5.60 -28.16
N GLN A 240 10.51 -5.93 -28.56
CA GLN A 240 10.05 -5.76 -29.94
C GLN A 240 10.05 -4.28 -30.34
N PHE A 241 9.47 -3.42 -29.51
CA PHE A 241 9.47 -1.97 -29.72
C PHE A 241 10.89 -1.42 -29.86
N MET A 242 11.82 -1.85 -29.00
CA MET A 242 13.23 -1.44 -29.08
C MET A 242 13.90 -1.90 -30.38
N ARG A 243 13.61 -3.12 -30.84
CA ARG A 243 14.12 -3.65 -32.13
C ARG A 243 13.52 -2.96 -33.35
N GLU A 244 12.34 -2.39 -33.24
CA GLU A 244 11.68 -1.69 -34.35
C GLU A 244 12.17 -0.24 -34.45
N ASN A 245 12.30 0.45 -33.31
CA ASN A 245 12.56 1.89 -33.26
C ASN A 245 14.04 2.25 -33.03
N TYR A 246 14.81 1.39 -32.38
CA TYR A 246 16.21 1.65 -31.97
C TYR A 246 17.16 0.57 -32.50
N ARG A 247 17.06 0.29 -33.81
CA ARG A 247 17.84 -0.77 -34.45
C ARG A 247 19.35 -0.57 -34.41
N LYS A 248 19.82 0.68 -34.42
CA LYS A 248 21.26 0.97 -34.47
C LYS A 248 21.89 0.70 -33.11
N GLU A 249 21.27 1.24 -32.08
CA GLU A 249 21.63 1.10 -30.66
C GLU A 249 21.60 -0.38 -30.25
N ALA A 250 20.57 -1.14 -30.68
CA ALA A 250 20.48 -2.57 -30.41
C ALA A 250 21.62 -3.38 -31.07
N ARG A 251 22.09 -2.98 -32.26
CA ARG A 251 23.21 -3.66 -32.96
C ARG A 251 24.54 -3.33 -32.30
N GLU A 252 24.76 -2.07 -31.92
CA GLU A 252 25.96 -1.63 -31.23
C GLU A 252 26.12 -2.37 -29.89
N TYR A 253 25.05 -2.44 -29.10
CA TYR A 253 25.07 -3.17 -27.84
C TYR A 253 25.39 -4.67 -28.00
N LEU A 254 24.83 -5.32 -29.03
CA LEU A 254 25.13 -6.73 -29.33
C LEU A 254 26.58 -6.95 -29.78
N ALA A 255 27.14 -6.01 -30.54
CA ALA A 255 28.54 -6.08 -30.95
C ALA A 255 29.48 -5.95 -29.75
N ASP A 256 29.20 -5.00 -28.84
CA ASP A 256 29.97 -4.79 -27.62
C ASP A 256 29.89 -6.00 -26.67
N ALA A 257 28.70 -6.58 -26.50
CA ALA A 257 28.50 -7.76 -25.66
C ALA A 257 29.25 -9.00 -26.18
N ASN A 258 29.30 -9.19 -27.50
CA ASN A 258 30.07 -10.29 -28.10
C ASN A 258 31.58 -10.07 -27.93
N LYS A 259 32.05 -8.84 -28.10
CA LYS A 259 33.46 -8.48 -27.89
C LYS A 259 33.92 -8.67 -26.44
N ALA A 260 33.02 -8.48 -25.47
CA ALA A 260 33.32 -8.71 -24.05
C ALA A 260 33.38 -10.20 -23.65
N ARG A 261 32.91 -11.11 -24.53
CA ARG A 261 32.94 -12.56 -24.31
C ARG A 261 34.15 -13.25 -24.94
N GLU A 262 34.86 -12.58 -25.83
CA GLU A 262 36.13 -13.02 -26.44
C GLU A 262 37.32 -12.67 -25.55
#